data_AF-A0A7C2GXQ3-F1
#
_entry.id   AF-A0A7C2GXQ3-F1
#
_cell.length_a   1.000
_cell.length_b   1.000
_cell.length_c   1.000
_cell.angle_alpha   90.00
_cell.angle_beta   90.00
_cell.angle_gamma   90.00
#
_symmetry.space_group_name_H-M   'P 1'
#
loop_
_entity.id
_entity.type
_entity.pdbx_description
1 polymer ?
#
loop_
_entity_poly.entity_id
_entity_poly.type
_entity_poly.pdbx_seq_one_letter_code
_entity_poly.pdbx_strand_id
1 'polypeptide(L)'
;MQAREGELIRTKNGVIFDVKGLMHPPSRIIAFPRFIPSQQGTRRDSKRAYGKIYSFSDRFKFLEQNMPELIVHDPVFDETLCEVPHHMIERRYDPIEKLGLLRTSKKLNTLEQKVVQLAEELKEAAGIPWNAIGISGSVLVELASEKSDVDPVIYGAENCRRAYEALETLLKDDAS
;
A
#
# COMPACT_ATOMS: atom_id res chain seq x y z
N MET A 1 -5.91 11.67 -12.67
CA MET A 1 -5.82 10.26 -12.20
C MET A 1 -6.24 10.29 -10.74
N GLN A 2 -7.21 9.47 -10.32
CA GLN A 2 -7.70 9.49 -8.93
C GLN A 2 -7.07 8.33 -8.16
N ALA A 3 -6.15 8.63 -7.25
CA ALA A 3 -5.51 7.69 -6.34
C ALA A 3 -6.03 7.89 -4.91
N ARG A 4 -5.80 6.91 -4.03
CA ARG A 4 -6.26 6.91 -2.65
C ARG A 4 -5.28 6.19 -1.73
N GLU A 5 -5.27 6.58 -0.45
CA GLU A 5 -4.52 5.91 0.61
C GLU A 5 -4.67 4.39 0.54
N GLY A 6 -3.55 3.68 0.71
CA GLY A 6 -3.48 2.23 0.59
C GLY A 6 -3.09 1.75 -0.80
N GLU A 7 -3.28 2.55 -1.85
CA GLU A 7 -2.70 2.24 -3.15
C GLU A 7 -1.18 2.46 -3.18
N LEU A 8 -0.52 1.77 -4.09
CA LEU A 8 0.88 2.00 -4.41
C LEU A 8 1.01 2.43 -5.88
N ILE A 9 2.02 3.24 -6.17
CA ILE A 9 2.38 3.62 -7.55
C ILE A 9 3.83 3.28 -7.82
N ARG A 10 4.13 2.80 -9.02
CA ARG A 10 5.51 2.60 -9.49
C ARG A 10 5.81 3.60 -10.59
N THR A 11 6.92 4.30 -10.43
CA THR A 11 7.44 5.24 -11.42
C THR A 11 8.23 4.53 -12.51
N LYS A 12 8.50 5.23 -13.63
CA LYS A 12 9.28 4.70 -14.77
C LYS A 12 10.71 4.29 -14.41
N ASN A 13 11.32 4.92 -13.41
CA ASN A 13 12.63 4.52 -12.85
C ASN A 13 12.52 3.35 -11.85
N GLY A 14 11.33 2.79 -11.64
CA GLY A 14 11.10 1.59 -10.86
C GLY A 14 10.91 1.81 -9.36
N VAL A 15 10.94 3.05 -8.85
CA VAL A 15 10.65 3.32 -7.44
C VAL A 15 9.16 3.12 -7.17
N ILE A 16 8.84 2.46 -6.06
CA ILE A 16 7.45 2.24 -5.62
C ILE A 16 7.15 3.16 -4.46
N PHE A 17 6.08 3.93 -4.59
CA PHE A 17 5.62 4.90 -3.61
C PHE A 17 4.31 4.47 -2.96
N ASP A 18 4.15 4.77 -1.66
CA ASP A 18 2.87 4.67 -0.95
C ASP A 18 2.07 5.96 -1.10
N VAL A 19 0.87 5.85 -1.69
CA VAL A 19 -0.06 6.98 -1.85
C VAL A 19 -0.54 7.44 -0.48
N LYS A 20 -0.58 8.77 -0.28
CA LYS A 20 -1.01 9.39 0.97
C LYS A 20 -2.22 10.30 0.78
N GLY A 21 -3.23 10.06 1.60
CA GLY A 21 -4.48 10.81 1.62
C GLY A 21 -5.44 10.42 0.49
N LEU A 22 -6.51 11.21 0.40
CA LEU A 22 -7.58 11.06 -0.61
C LEU A 22 -7.63 12.26 -1.57
N MET A 23 -6.92 13.34 -1.24
CA MET A 23 -6.88 14.56 -2.02
C MET A 23 -5.48 14.69 -2.63
N HIS A 24 -5.44 15.03 -3.91
CA HIS A 24 -4.21 15.16 -4.66
C HIS A 24 -4.32 16.35 -5.63
N PRO A 25 -3.20 17.04 -5.94
CA PRO A 25 -3.18 18.08 -6.96
C PRO A 25 -3.61 17.53 -8.35
N PRO A 26 -4.18 18.35 -9.25
CA PRO A 26 -4.80 17.87 -10.49
C PRO A 26 -3.90 17.01 -11.41
N SER A 27 -2.58 17.22 -11.38
CA SER A 27 -1.61 16.52 -12.25
C SER A 27 -0.57 15.69 -11.48
N ARG A 28 -0.73 15.55 -10.16
CA ARG A 28 0.25 14.89 -9.28
C ARG A 28 -0.47 14.00 -8.27
N ILE A 29 0.27 13.05 -7.70
CA ILE A 29 -0.20 12.21 -6.59
C ILE A 29 0.75 12.41 -5.43
N ILE A 30 0.20 12.73 -4.25
CA ILE A 30 0.98 12.78 -3.01
C ILE A 30 1.30 11.33 -2.63
N ALA A 31 2.58 10.99 -2.65
CA ALA A 31 3.04 9.64 -2.36
C ALA A 31 4.51 9.65 -1.94
N PHE A 32 4.92 8.77 -1.03
CA PHE A 32 6.29 8.73 -0.53
C PHE A 32 7.03 7.46 -0.95
N PRO A 33 8.36 7.47 -1.12
CA PRO A 33 9.09 6.29 -1.55
C PRO A 33 9.05 5.21 -0.47
N ARG A 34 8.70 3.98 -0.86
CA ARG A 34 8.57 2.83 0.04
C ARG A 34 9.50 1.68 -0.34
N PHE A 35 9.57 1.36 -1.63
CA PHE A 35 10.50 0.35 -2.15
C PHE A 35 11.34 0.94 -3.29
N ILE A 36 12.66 0.79 -3.20
CA ILE A 36 13.61 1.41 -4.13
C ILE A 36 14.45 0.33 -4.78
N PRO A 37 14.63 0.35 -6.11
CA PRO A 37 15.56 -0.54 -6.80
C PRO A 37 16.95 -0.50 -6.16
N SER A 38 17.46 -1.66 -5.76
CA SER A 38 18.77 -1.80 -5.13
C SER A 38 19.37 -3.15 -5.47
N GLN A 39 20.63 -3.19 -5.90
CA GLN A 39 21.32 -4.44 -6.21
C GLN A 39 21.48 -5.33 -4.97
N GLN A 40 21.60 -4.71 -3.79
CA GLN A 40 21.69 -5.37 -2.48
C GLN A 40 20.30 -5.64 -1.86
N GLY A 41 19.22 -5.31 -2.58
CA GLY A 41 17.86 -5.50 -2.12
C GLY A 41 17.51 -6.96 -1.85
N THR A 42 16.86 -7.22 -0.71
CA THR A 42 16.40 -8.56 -0.32
C THR A 42 14.99 -8.88 -0.81
N ARG A 43 14.21 -7.86 -1.20
CA ARG A 43 12.91 -8.05 -1.86
C ARG A 43 13.12 -8.15 -3.36
N ARG A 44 12.42 -9.05 -4.05
CA ARG A 44 12.61 -9.27 -5.50
C ARG A 44 11.28 -9.42 -6.19
N ASP A 45 11.11 -8.71 -7.31
CA ASP A 45 10.16 -9.10 -8.35
C ASP A 45 10.92 -9.84 -9.47
N SER A 46 10.22 -10.26 -10.52
CA SER A 46 10.83 -10.99 -11.65
C SER A 46 11.91 -10.21 -12.42
N LYS A 47 12.03 -8.89 -12.20
CA LYS A 47 12.90 -7.99 -12.96
C LYS A 47 13.92 -7.25 -12.08
N ARG A 48 13.64 -7.01 -10.80
CA ARG A 48 14.38 -6.07 -9.95
C ARG A 48 14.46 -6.55 -8.50
N ALA A 49 15.58 -6.21 -7.87
CA ALA A 49 15.73 -6.28 -6.42
C ALA A 49 15.44 -4.90 -5.80
N TYR A 50 14.83 -4.90 -4.61
CA TYR A 50 14.40 -3.70 -3.90
C TYR A 50 14.89 -3.68 -2.45
N GLY A 51 15.29 -2.49 -2.00
CA GLY A 51 15.36 -2.12 -0.59
C GLY A 51 14.04 -1.52 -0.13
N LYS A 52 13.74 -1.60 1.18
CA LYS A 52 12.56 -0.99 1.80
C LYS A 52 13.01 0.17 2.70
N ILE A 53 12.40 1.35 2.53
CA ILE A 53 12.59 2.47 3.44
C ILE A 53 11.50 2.45 4.51
N TYR A 54 11.93 2.49 5.77
CA TYR A 54 11.03 2.46 6.92
C TYR A 54 10.74 3.87 7.44
N SER A 55 11.78 4.60 7.84
CA SER A 55 11.64 5.88 8.53
C SER A 55 11.25 7.00 7.57
N PHE A 56 10.46 7.95 8.04
CA PHE A 56 10.08 9.13 7.27
C PHE A 56 11.30 9.98 6.88
N SER A 57 12.26 10.14 7.80
CA SER A 57 13.52 10.86 7.53
C SER A 57 14.32 10.24 6.39
N ASP A 58 14.38 8.92 6.29
CA ASP A 58 15.13 8.27 5.21
C ASP A 58 14.42 8.39 3.86
N ARG A 59 13.07 8.53 3.86
CA ARG A 59 12.32 8.82 2.63
C ARG A 59 12.70 10.18 2.08
N PHE A 60 12.77 11.21 2.92
CA PHE A 60 13.20 12.55 2.51
C PHE A 60 14.65 12.57 2.04
N LYS A 61 15.58 11.96 2.79
CA LYS A 61 16.98 11.84 2.36
C LYS A 61 17.09 11.19 0.98
N PHE A 62 16.32 10.13 0.72
CA PHE A 62 16.29 9.51 -0.60
C PHE A 62 15.78 10.47 -1.68
N LEU A 63 14.69 11.20 -1.42
CA LEU A 63 14.14 12.17 -2.36
C LEU A 63 15.15 13.29 -2.66
N GLU A 64 15.75 13.90 -1.64
CA GLU A 64 16.74 14.97 -1.79
C GLU A 64 17.93 14.55 -2.67
N GLN A 65 18.38 13.30 -2.52
CA GLN A 65 19.54 12.77 -3.24
C GLN A 65 19.23 12.30 -4.67
N ASN A 66 18.03 11.81 -4.93
CA ASN A 66 17.74 11.06 -6.16
C ASN A 66 16.62 11.67 -7.00
N MET A 67 15.66 12.36 -6.37
CA MET A 67 14.45 12.89 -7.00
C MET A 67 14.00 14.21 -6.32
N PRO A 68 14.89 15.21 -6.16
CA PRO A 68 14.58 16.43 -5.40
C PRO A 68 13.43 17.23 -6.02
N GLU A 69 13.16 17.05 -7.32
CA GLU A 69 12.05 17.68 -8.04
C GLU A 69 10.66 17.23 -7.57
N LEU A 70 10.58 16.14 -6.81
CA LEU A 70 9.34 15.64 -6.22
C LEU A 70 9.00 16.32 -4.89
N ILE A 71 9.95 17.02 -4.27
CA ILE A 71 9.75 17.75 -3.01
C ILE A 71 9.12 19.11 -3.35
N VAL A 72 7.85 19.28 -2.99
CA VAL A 72 7.04 20.45 -3.35
C VAL A 72 6.38 21.00 -2.10
N HIS A 73 6.35 22.31 -1.94
CA HIS A 73 5.47 22.95 -0.95
C HIS A 73 4.06 23.00 -1.53
N ASP A 74 3.16 22.21 -0.95
CA ASP A 74 1.77 22.12 -1.36
C ASP A 74 0.97 23.24 -0.69
N PRO A 75 0.35 24.17 -1.44
CA PRO A 75 -0.35 25.32 -0.87
C PRO A 75 -1.73 24.97 -0.28
N VAL A 76 -2.27 23.78 -0.56
CA VAL A 76 -3.56 23.31 0.01
C VAL A 76 -3.32 22.73 1.41
N PHE A 77 -2.22 21.99 1.58
CA PHE A 77 -1.84 21.43 2.87
C PHE A 77 -0.92 22.34 3.69
N ASP A 78 -0.38 23.41 3.08
CA ASP A 78 0.61 24.33 3.67
C ASP A 78 1.84 23.59 4.24
N GLU A 79 2.32 22.59 3.49
CA GLU A 79 3.36 21.67 3.95
C GLU A 79 4.28 21.23 2.81
N THR A 80 5.51 20.81 3.14
CA THR A 80 6.43 20.22 2.16
C THR A 80 6.13 18.73 1.99
N LEU A 81 5.63 18.37 0.81
CA LEU A 81 5.19 17.02 0.48
C LEU A 81 5.98 16.42 -0.69
N CYS A 82 5.86 15.10 -0.85
CA CYS A 82 6.34 14.40 -2.04
C CYS A 82 5.19 14.24 -3.04
N GLU A 83 5.24 14.99 -4.14
CA GLU A 83 4.20 15.00 -5.17
C GLU A 83 4.70 14.43 -6.50
N VAL A 84 4.26 13.21 -6.84
CA VAL A 84 4.67 12.48 -8.04
C VAL A 84 3.80 12.87 -9.25
N PRO A 85 4.38 13.48 -10.31
CA PRO A 85 3.64 13.80 -11.53
C PRO A 85 3.08 12.57 -12.24
N HIS A 86 1.86 12.67 -12.78
CA HIS A 86 1.23 11.54 -13.49
C HIS A 86 2.09 10.97 -14.63
N HIS A 87 2.84 11.81 -15.35
CA HIS A 87 3.67 11.37 -16.47
C HIS A 87 4.88 10.52 -16.03
N MET A 88 5.26 10.53 -14.75
CA MET A 88 6.32 9.68 -14.20
C MET A 88 5.82 8.30 -13.79
N ILE A 89 4.51 8.13 -13.64
CA ILE A 89 3.90 6.89 -13.16
C ILE A 89 3.81 5.88 -14.31
N GLU A 90 4.43 4.71 -14.11
CA GLU A 90 4.36 3.57 -15.03
C GLU A 90 3.16 2.67 -14.69
N ARG A 91 2.94 2.41 -13.40
CA ARG A 91 1.92 1.47 -12.93
C ARG A 91 1.28 1.92 -11.63
N ARG A 92 0.00 1.62 -11.48
CA ARG A 92 -0.73 1.69 -10.21
C ARG A 92 -1.07 0.30 -9.71
N TYR A 93 -1.20 0.18 -8.39
CA TYR A 93 -1.58 -1.05 -7.73
C TYR A 93 -2.80 -0.77 -6.84
N ASP A 94 -3.93 -1.41 -7.16
CA ASP A 94 -5.18 -1.28 -6.40
C ASP A 94 -5.30 -2.43 -5.37
N PRO A 95 -5.47 -2.11 -4.08
CA PRO A 95 -5.62 -3.10 -3.01
C PRO A 95 -6.80 -4.06 -3.15
N ILE A 96 -7.95 -3.57 -3.63
CA ILE A 96 -9.17 -4.37 -3.81
C ILE A 96 -8.97 -5.33 -4.97
N GLU A 97 -8.39 -4.84 -6.07
CA GLU A 97 -8.09 -5.68 -7.24
C GLU A 97 -7.12 -6.81 -6.84
N LYS A 98 -6.03 -6.49 -6.13
CA LYS A 98 -5.08 -7.51 -5.69
C LYS A 98 -5.74 -8.55 -4.79
N LEU A 99 -6.55 -8.14 -3.82
CA LEU A 99 -7.24 -9.08 -2.95
C LEU A 99 -8.22 -9.97 -3.74
N GLY A 100 -8.94 -9.41 -4.72
CA GLY A 100 -9.79 -10.16 -5.63
C GLY A 100 -9.04 -11.23 -6.43
N LEU A 101 -7.83 -10.90 -6.92
CA LEU A 101 -6.95 -11.85 -7.59
C LEU A 101 -6.48 -12.96 -6.65
N LEU A 102 -6.08 -12.63 -5.42
CA LEU A 102 -5.65 -13.64 -4.44
C LEU A 102 -6.79 -14.61 -4.10
N ARG A 103 -8.01 -14.10 -3.87
CA ARG A 103 -9.18 -14.92 -3.53
C ARG A 103 -9.59 -15.91 -4.62
N THR A 104 -9.28 -15.61 -5.88
CA THR A 104 -9.61 -16.48 -7.02
C THR A 104 -8.44 -17.34 -7.47
N SER A 105 -7.26 -17.17 -6.87
CA SER A 105 -6.05 -17.90 -7.24
C SER A 105 -6.11 -19.35 -6.78
N LYS A 106 -5.68 -20.27 -7.65
CA LYS A 106 -5.49 -21.69 -7.31
C LYS A 106 -4.15 -21.97 -6.64
N LYS A 107 -3.24 -21.01 -6.64
CA LYS A 107 -1.89 -21.13 -6.09
C LYS A 107 -1.63 -19.91 -5.23
N LEU A 108 -1.60 -20.14 -3.93
CA LEU A 108 -1.29 -19.13 -2.91
C LEU A 108 -0.11 -19.66 -2.10
N ASN A 109 0.87 -18.81 -1.83
CA ASN A 109 1.87 -19.11 -0.81
C ASN A 109 1.28 -18.96 0.59
N THR A 110 2.01 -19.41 1.62
CA THR A 110 1.55 -19.39 3.02
C THR A 110 1.11 -18.00 3.50
N LEU A 111 1.82 -16.94 3.12
CA LEU A 111 1.44 -15.58 3.51
C LEU A 111 0.18 -15.13 2.77
N GLU A 112 0.05 -15.43 1.48
CA GLU A 112 -1.13 -15.10 0.70
C GLU A 112 -2.39 -15.85 1.17
N GLN A 113 -2.23 -17.09 1.65
CA GLN A 113 -3.31 -17.83 2.30
C GLN A 113 -3.79 -17.10 3.56
N LYS A 114 -2.86 -16.65 4.41
CA LYS A 114 -3.18 -15.84 5.60
C LYS A 114 -3.87 -14.53 5.25
N VAL A 115 -3.44 -13.87 4.16
CA VAL A 115 -4.08 -12.65 3.65
C VAL A 115 -5.54 -12.91 3.29
N VAL A 116 -5.81 -13.98 2.54
CA VAL A 116 -7.18 -14.33 2.13
C VAL A 116 -8.02 -14.70 3.35
N GLN A 117 -7.49 -15.54 4.24
CA GLN A 117 -8.17 -15.95 5.47
C GLN A 117 -8.54 -14.76 6.35
N LEU A 118 -7.57 -13.88 6.66
CA LEU A 118 -7.82 -12.67 7.46
C LEU A 118 -8.89 -11.78 6.83
N ALA A 119 -8.85 -11.62 5.50
CA ALA A 119 -9.82 -10.80 4.80
C ALA A 119 -11.22 -11.41 4.81
N GLU A 120 -11.35 -12.73 4.74
CA GLU A 120 -12.62 -13.45 4.85
C GLU A 120 -13.22 -13.32 6.24
N GLU A 121 -12.44 -13.61 7.28
CA GLU A 121 -12.85 -13.50 8.69
C GLU A 121 -13.28 -12.06 9.02
N LEU A 122 -12.46 -11.07 8.64
CA LEU A 122 -12.79 -9.66 8.87
C LEU A 122 -14.05 -9.24 8.13
N LYS A 123 -14.22 -9.69 6.89
CA LYS A 123 -15.41 -9.37 6.09
C LYS A 123 -16.67 -9.96 6.73
N GLU A 124 -16.61 -11.20 7.21
CA GLU A 124 -17.74 -11.88 7.83
C GLU A 124 -18.09 -11.25 9.17
N ALA A 125 -17.11 -11.08 10.05
CA ALA A 125 -17.30 -10.47 11.37
C ALA A 125 -17.81 -9.02 11.27
N ALA A 126 -17.25 -8.22 10.36
CA ALA A 126 -17.67 -6.83 10.18
C ALA A 126 -18.94 -6.69 9.31
N GLY A 127 -19.30 -7.72 8.54
CA GLY A 127 -20.40 -7.70 7.56
C GLY A 127 -20.21 -6.70 6.41
N ILE A 128 -18.96 -6.37 6.04
CA ILE A 128 -18.64 -5.40 4.99
C ILE A 128 -18.59 -6.06 3.60
N PRO A 129 -18.80 -5.33 2.49
CA PRO A 129 -18.72 -5.91 1.16
C PRO A 129 -17.27 -6.07 0.68
N TRP A 130 -17.04 -6.98 -0.27
CA TRP A 130 -15.70 -7.22 -0.84
C TRP A 130 -15.07 -6.01 -1.53
N ASN A 131 -15.89 -5.09 -2.06
CA ASN A 131 -15.42 -3.84 -2.66
C ASN A 131 -15.07 -2.75 -1.61
N ALA A 132 -15.10 -3.09 -0.32
CA ALA A 132 -14.66 -2.22 0.77
C ALA A 132 -13.38 -2.72 1.44
N ILE A 133 -12.83 -3.87 1.05
CA ILE A 133 -11.62 -4.45 1.64
C ILE A 133 -10.57 -4.70 0.56
N GLY A 134 -9.32 -4.39 0.89
CA GLY A 134 -8.18 -4.65 0.03
C GLY A 134 -6.94 -5.02 0.83
N ILE A 135 -5.86 -5.35 0.12
CA ILE A 135 -4.55 -5.62 0.71
C ILE A 135 -3.49 -4.67 0.14
N SER A 136 -2.73 -4.00 1.01
CA SER A 136 -1.69 -3.05 0.64
C SER A 136 -0.28 -3.61 0.88
N GLY A 137 0.70 -2.72 0.95
CA GLY A 137 2.06 -3.04 1.39
C GLY A 137 2.81 -3.96 0.44
N SER A 138 3.66 -4.81 1.03
CA SER A 138 4.53 -5.69 0.21
C SER A 138 3.76 -6.77 -0.54
N VAL A 139 2.59 -7.20 -0.06
CA VAL A 139 1.75 -8.18 -0.77
C VAL A 139 1.18 -7.58 -2.05
N LEU A 140 0.75 -6.32 -1.99
CA LEU A 140 0.19 -5.59 -3.14
C LEU A 140 1.14 -5.52 -4.34
N VAL A 141 2.43 -5.34 -4.07
CA VAL A 141 3.47 -5.22 -5.11
C VAL A 141 4.30 -6.49 -5.30
N GLU A 142 3.88 -7.62 -4.73
CA GLU A 142 4.56 -8.92 -4.87
C GLU A 142 6.02 -8.89 -4.37
N LEU A 143 6.29 -8.04 -3.38
CA LEU A 143 7.59 -7.89 -2.71
C LEU A 143 7.56 -8.45 -1.28
N ALA A 144 6.58 -9.30 -0.96
CA ALA A 144 6.44 -9.90 0.35
C ALA A 144 7.38 -11.10 0.51
N SER A 145 8.05 -11.20 1.66
CA SER A 145 8.63 -12.43 2.19
C SER A 145 7.72 -13.06 3.24
N GLU A 146 7.99 -14.29 3.66
CA GLU A 146 7.28 -14.98 4.75
C GLU A 146 7.24 -14.20 6.08
N LYS A 147 8.25 -13.35 6.34
CA LYS A 147 8.32 -12.47 7.51
C LYS A 147 7.61 -11.12 7.35
N SER A 148 6.81 -10.94 6.30
CA SER A 148 6.15 -9.64 6.05
C SER A 148 4.84 -9.57 6.81
N ASP A 149 4.53 -8.38 7.27
CA ASP A 149 3.22 -8.07 7.84
C ASP A 149 2.13 -8.15 6.76
N VAL A 150 0.89 -8.34 7.22
CA VAL A 150 -0.32 -8.28 6.40
C VAL A 150 -0.94 -6.91 6.61
N ASP A 151 -1.07 -6.13 5.54
CA ASP A 151 -1.51 -4.73 5.57
C ASP A 151 -2.93 -4.58 4.98
N PRO A 152 -4.01 -5.00 5.67
CA PRO A 152 -5.37 -4.84 5.16
C PRO A 152 -5.76 -3.35 5.12
N VAL A 153 -6.52 -2.96 4.10
CA VAL A 153 -7.08 -1.62 3.99
C VAL A 153 -8.59 -1.71 3.82
N ILE A 154 -9.31 -0.89 4.58
CA ILE A 154 -10.77 -0.82 4.55
C ILE A 154 -11.19 0.55 4.01
N TYR A 155 -12.17 0.56 3.10
CA TYR A 155 -12.66 1.75 2.44
C TYR A 155 -14.10 2.09 2.84
N GLY A 156 -14.33 3.37 3.11
CA GLY A 156 -15.61 3.93 3.52
C GLY A 156 -15.71 4.03 5.05
N ALA A 157 -16.06 5.22 5.55
CA ALA A 157 -16.03 5.52 6.98
C ALA A 157 -16.83 4.52 7.83
N GLU A 158 -18.03 4.16 7.39
CA GLU A 158 -18.87 3.18 8.09
C GLU A 158 -18.28 1.76 8.04
N ASN A 159 -17.68 1.36 6.92
CA ASN A 159 -17.01 0.06 6.82
C ASN A 159 -15.77 0.03 7.73
N CYS A 160 -15.01 1.13 7.81
CA CYS A 160 -13.87 1.24 8.71
C CYS A 160 -14.30 1.08 10.18
N ARG A 161 -15.40 1.74 10.59
CA ARG A 161 -15.96 1.60 11.95
C ARG A 161 -16.35 0.16 12.25
N ARG A 162 -17.09 -0.49 11.35
CA ARG A 162 -17.51 -1.89 11.50
C ARG A 162 -16.33 -2.85 11.54
N ALA A 163 -15.32 -2.64 10.70
CA ALA A 163 -14.10 -3.44 10.69
C ALA A 163 -13.29 -3.27 11.98
N TYR A 164 -13.21 -2.05 12.52
CA TYR A 164 -12.55 -1.78 13.79
C TYR A 164 -13.24 -2.51 14.95
N GLU A 165 -14.57 -2.40 15.06
CA GLU A 165 -15.37 -3.10 16.08
C GLU A 165 -15.26 -4.62 15.98
N ALA A 166 -15.26 -5.16 14.75
CA ALA A 166 -15.06 -6.58 14.50
C ALA A 166 -13.67 -7.06 14.94
N LEU A 167 -12.61 -6.32 14.60
CA LEU A 167 -11.24 -6.64 15.04
C LEU A 167 -11.11 -6.59 16.56
N GLU A 168 -11.72 -5.62 17.22
CA GLU A 168 -11.70 -5.52 18.68
C GLU A 168 -12.34 -6.76 19.33
N THR A 169 -13.43 -7.27 18.75
CA THR A 169 -14.12 -8.47 19.24
C THR A 169 -13.26 -9.73 19.02
N LEU A 170 -12.75 -9.92 17.80
CA LEU A 170 -11.92 -11.08 17.45
C LEU A 170 -10.67 -11.18 18.34
N LEU A 171 -10.04 -10.04 18.68
CA LEU A 171 -8.87 -9.99 19.56
C LEU A 171 -9.19 -10.32 21.03
N LYS A 172 -10.43 -10.08 21.47
CA LYS A 172 -10.87 -10.45 22.83
C LYS A 172 -11.18 -11.93 22.94
N ASP A 173 -11.81 -12.50 21.91
CA ASP A 173 -12.19 -13.92 21.88
C ASP A 173 -10.96 -14.84 21.84
N ASP A 174 -9.88 -14.45 21.16
CA ASP A 174 -8.62 -15.21 21.12
C ASP A 174 -7.83 -15.15 22.45
N ALA A 175 -8.14 -14.17 23.31
CA ALA A 175 -7.50 -13.99 24.62
C ALA A 175 -8.22 -14.74 25.76
N SER A 176 -9.33 -15.44 25.45
CA SER A 176 -10.16 -16.21 26.40
C SER A 176 -10.10 -17.71 26.16
#